data_AF-A2SNE1-F1
#
_entry.id   AF-A2SNE1-F1
#
_cell.length_a   1.000
_cell.length_b   1.000
_cell.length_c   1.000
_cell.angle_alpha   90.00
_cell.angle_beta   90.00
_cell.angle_gamma   90.00
#
_symmetry.space_group_name_H-M   'P 1'
#
loop_
_entity.id
_entity.type
_entity.pdbx_description
1 polymer ?
#
loop_
_entity_poly.entity_id
_entity_poly.type
_entity_poly.pdbx_seq_one_letter_code
_entity_poly.pdbx_strand_id
1 'polypeptide(L)'
;MSILQAWQQVVHHGRHMLTPEQVTLLTSAGMQEAAAAADDSSTAKAAFMLETLRGVSLDPLHGTAVEHFVIDGPDSWAFCLQFDRLSHFVLSFSVPKKEEIGAQLVTQVLLNLNSRKFKAAAALRRLERSRRLQRLHDQMQERGNAARRAYLSAHLRGGETRAEAQAVYDGADALHEQETAARRAQLDRRRRSLTHAASPALADRGYTQWVADVLCRVLPLQRALEAA
;
A
#
# COMPACT_ATOMS: atom_id res chain seq x y z
N MET A 1 -14.64 -5.57 0.76
CA MET A 1 -14.14 -6.81 0.15
C MET A 1 -14.16 -7.92 1.20
N SER A 2 -14.28 -9.16 0.81
CA SER A 2 -14.35 -10.33 1.70
C SER A 2 -13.08 -11.20 1.57
N ILE A 3 -12.80 -12.10 2.53
CA ILE A 3 -11.69 -13.07 2.48
C ILE A 3 -11.79 -13.93 1.21
N LEU A 4 -13.00 -14.35 0.82
CA LEU A 4 -13.22 -15.08 -0.43
C LEU A 4 -12.78 -14.26 -1.65
N GLN A 5 -13.12 -12.97 -1.70
CA GLN A 5 -12.71 -12.09 -2.80
C GLN A 5 -11.19 -11.89 -2.84
N ALA A 6 -10.54 -11.76 -1.67
CA ALA A 6 -9.08 -11.68 -1.59
C ALA A 6 -8.43 -12.95 -2.14
N TRP A 7 -8.94 -14.12 -1.78
CA TRP A 7 -8.50 -15.40 -2.32
C TRP A 7 -8.70 -15.47 -3.85
N GLN A 8 -9.89 -15.10 -4.36
CA GLN A 8 -10.19 -15.08 -5.80
C GLN A 8 -9.19 -14.21 -6.56
N GLN A 9 -8.89 -13.01 -6.06
CA GLN A 9 -7.92 -12.11 -6.70
C GLN A 9 -6.52 -12.73 -6.76
N VAL A 10 -6.09 -13.37 -5.68
CA VAL A 10 -4.78 -14.04 -5.61
C VAL A 10 -4.71 -15.18 -6.63
N VAL A 11 -5.71 -16.07 -6.65
CA VAL A 11 -5.73 -17.27 -7.50
C VAL A 11 -5.92 -16.94 -8.98
N HIS A 12 -6.79 -15.97 -9.32
CA HIS A 12 -7.11 -15.68 -10.72
C HIS A 12 -6.16 -14.67 -11.37
N HIS A 13 -5.65 -13.69 -10.62
CA HIS A 13 -4.86 -12.60 -11.21
C HIS A 13 -3.38 -12.67 -10.85
N GLY A 14 -3.03 -13.27 -9.72
CA GLY A 14 -1.66 -13.22 -9.21
C GLY A 14 -0.95 -14.55 -9.05
N ARG A 15 -1.53 -15.65 -9.52
CA ARG A 15 -0.95 -17.01 -9.45
C ARG A 15 0.49 -17.09 -9.95
N HIS A 16 0.83 -16.34 -11.00
CA HIS A 16 2.18 -16.31 -11.59
C HIS A 16 3.25 -15.69 -10.66
N MET A 17 2.84 -15.00 -9.61
CA MET A 17 3.74 -14.41 -8.62
C MET A 17 4.02 -15.32 -7.43
N LEU A 18 3.32 -16.46 -7.32
CA LEU A 18 3.30 -17.31 -6.13
C LEU A 18 4.28 -18.49 -6.25
N THR A 19 4.72 -19.02 -5.10
CA THR A 19 5.51 -20.26 -5.08
C THR A 19 4.64 -21.48 -5.40
N PRO A 20 5.21 -22.58 -5.92
CA PRO A 20 4.45 -23.80 -6.22
C PRO A 20 3.66 -24.34 -5.02
N GLU A 21 4.20 -24.24 -3.81
CA GLU A 21 3.55 -24.69 -2.57
C GLU A 21 2.31 -23.85 -2.27
N GLN A 22 2.39 -22.53 -2.45
CA GLN A 22 1.26 -21.62 -2.24
C GLN A 22 0.18 -21.82 -3.27
N VAL A 23 0.56 -22.00 -4.54
CA VAL A 23 -0.39 -22.35 -5.60
C VAL A 23 -1.11 -23.63 -5.22
N THR A 24 -0.37 -24.68 -4.88
CA THR A 24 -0.93 -26.00 -4.50
C THR A 24 -1.92 -25.86 -3.35
N LEU A 25 -1.54 -25.14 -2.29
CA LEU A 25 -2.38 -24.90 -1.13
C LEU A 25 -3.65 -24.14 -1.52
N LEU A 26 -3.50 -22.96 -2.13
CA LEU A 26 -4.62 -22.06 -2.46
C LEU A 26 -5.58 -22.63 -3.52
N THR A 27 -5.12 -23.54 -4.38
CA THR A 27 -5.98 -24.23 -5.36
C THR A 27 -6.51 -25.59 -4.88
N SER A 28 -6.24 -25.98 -3.63
CA SER A 28 -6.76 -27.24 -3.11
C SER A 28 -8.29 -27.20 -2.96
N ALA A 29 -8.94 -28.36 -3.12
CA ALA A 29 -10.40 -28.47 -3.21
C ALA A 29 -11.15 -27.83 -2.02
N GLY A 30 -10.57 -27.88 -0.81
CA GLY A 30 -11.19 -27.31 0.39
C GLY A 30 -10.87 -25.85 0.68
N MET A 31 -10.01 -25.17 -0.10
CA MET A 31 -9.62 -23.79 0.21
C MET A 31 -10.65 -22.74 -0.18
N GLN A 32 -11.42 -22.97 -1.24
CA GLN A 32 -12.52 -22.08 -1.59
C GLN A 32 -13.60 -22.11 -0.51
N GLU A 33 -13.95 -23.31 -0.02
CA GLU A 33 -14.93 -23.49 1.07
C GLU A 33 -14.45 -22.81 2.36
N ALA A 34 -13.17 -23.01 2.72
CA ALA A 34 -12.58 -22.32 3.86
C ALA A 34 -12.67 -20.79 3.69
N ALA A 35 -12.24 -20.24 2.55
CA ALA A 35 -12.31 -18.81 2.30
C ALA A 35 -13.74 -18.25 2.38
N ALA A 36 -14.73 -19.01 1.92
CA ALA A 36 -16.15 -18.63 2.02
C ALA A 36 -16.65 -18.68 3.47
N ALA A 37 -16.36 -19.74 4.23
CA ALA A 37 -16.79 -19.85 5.63
C ALA A 37 -16.06 -18.85 6.55
N ALA A 38 -14.81 -18.47 6.23
CA ALA A 38 -14.08 -17.41 6.92
C ALA A 38 -14.77 -16.05 6.81
N ASP A 39 -15.56 -15.81 5.75
CA ASP A 39 -16.34 -14.58 5.62
C ASP A 39 -17.51 -14.48 6.59
N ASP A 40 -17.95 -15.59 7.17
CA ASP A 40 -18.99 -15.58 8.21
C ASP A 40 -18.41 -15.67 9.62
N SER A 41 -17.09 -15.91 9.75
CA SER A 41 -16.40 -16.03 11.03
C SER A 41 -15.74 -14.72 11.47
N SER A 42 -16.24 -14.15 12.57
CA SER A 42 -15.65 -12.97 13.20
C SER A 42 -14.21 -13.22 13.66
N THR A 43 -13.93 -14.43 14.15
CA THR A 43 -12.60 -14.86 14.61
C THR A 43 -11.63 -15.02 13.44
N ALA A 44 -12.08 -15.54 12.29
CA ALA A 44 -11.22 -15.66 11.10
C ALA A 44 -10.87 -14.28 10.52
N LYS A 45 -11.86 -13.39 10.39
CA LYS A 45 -11.63 -11.98 10.01
C LYS A 45 -10.67 -11.29 10.98
N ALA A 46 -10.84 -11.55 12.27
CA ALA A 46 -9.99 -11.00 13.29
C ALA A 46 -8.53 -11.45 13.16
N ALA A 47 -8.30 -12.75 12.97
CA ALA A 47 -6.97 -13.33 12.75
C ALA A 47 -6.30 -12.75 11.50
N PHE A 48 -7.07 -12.63 10.41
CA PHE A 48 -6.59 -12.03 9.16
C PHE A 48 -6.17 -10.57 9.32
N MET A 49 -6.96 -9.78 10.04
CA MET A 49 -6.64 -8.38 10.34
C MET A 49 -5.44 -8.23 11.28
N LEU A 50 -5.28 -9.14 12.24
CA LEU A 50 -4.16 -9.14 13.16
C LEU A 50 -2.84 -9.41 12.42
N GLU A 51 -2.81 -10.38 11.51
CA GLU A 51 -1.69 -10.61 10.60
C GLU A 51 -1.39 -9.38 9.73
N THR A 52 -2.43 -8.69 9.27
CA THR A 52 -2.28 -7.48 8.46
C THR A 52 -1.65 -6.33 9.25
N LEU A 53 -2.13 -6.08 10.48
CA LEU A 53 -1.62 -5.01 11.35
C LEU A 53 -0.16 -5.20 11.76
N ARG A 54 0.35 -6.44 11.76
CA ARG A 54 1.78 -6.72 11.99
C ARG A 54 2.62 -6.15 10.85
N GLY A 55 2.21 -6.39 9.61
CA GLY A 55 2.97 -6.02 8.41
C GLY A 55 2.77 -4.60 7.87
N VAL A 56 1.59 -4.01 8.09
CA VAL A 56 1.14 -2.83 7.33
C VAL A 56 0.66 -1.71 8.27
N SER A 57 0.94 -0.44 7.93
CA SER A 57 0.45 0.72 8.70
C SER A 57 -1.06 0.89 8.57
N LEU A 58 -1.69 1.33 9.65
CA LEU A 58 -3.00 1.99 9.54
C LEU A 58 -2.89 3.29 8.72
N ASP A 59 -3.98 3.67 8.05
CA ASP A 59 -4.04 4.86 7.22
C ASP A 59 -4.24 6.12 8.08
N PRO A 60 -3.23 7.02 8.15
CA PRO A 60 -3.34 8.24 8.94
C PRO A 60 -4.36 9.24 8.39
N LEU A 61 -4.93 9.04 7.19
CA LEU A 61 -6.01 9.87 6.67
C LEU A 61 -7.36 9.57 7.32
N HIS A 62 -7.52 8.37 7.86
CA HIS A 62 -8.77 7.89 8.43
C HIS A 62 -8.82 8.01 9.96
N GLY A 63 -7.67 8.20 10.61
CA GLY A 63 -7.62 8.45 12.04
C GLY A 63 -6.21 8.32 12.63
N THR A 64 -6.04 8.81 13.85
CA THR A 64 -4.78 8.74 14.61
C THR A 64 -4.95 8.19 16.02
N ALA A 65 -6.15 7.70 16.33
CA ALA A 65 -6.54 7.22 17.65
C ALA A 65 -7.39 5.95 17.48
N VAL A 66 -7.46 5.12 18.52
CA VAL A 66 -8.09 3.79 18.45
C VAL A 66 -9.55 3.87 18.07
N GLU A 67 -10.26 4.83 18.64
CA GLU A 67 -11.68 5.09 18.43
C GLU A 67 -12.05 5.40 16.98
N HIS A 68 -11.08 5.81 16.15
CA HIS A 68 -11.30 5.99 14.71
C HIS A 68 -11.36 4.66 13.95
N PHE A 69 -10.84 3.57 14.54
CA PHE A 69 -10.72 2.26 13.91
C PHE A 69 -11.49 1.18 14.67
N VAL A 70 -11.84 1.43 15.94
CA VAL A 70 -12.53 0.50 16.83
C VAL A 70 -13.64 1.25 17.55
N ILE A 71 -14.86 0.75 17.44
CA ILE A 71 -16.00 1.21 18.23
C ILE A 71 -16.21 0.21 19.36
N ASP A 72 -16.10 0.67 20.60
CA ASP A 72 -16.33 -0.13 21.80
C ASP A 72 -17.82 -0.16 22.14
N GLY A 73 -18.50 -1.26 21.79
CA GLY A 73 -19.89 -1.52 22.13
C GLY A 73 -20.04 -2.23 23.47
N PRO A 74 -21.26 -2.45 23.98
CA PRO A 74 -21.48 -3.14 25.24
C PRO A 74 -20.95 -4.59 25.20
N ASP A 75 -21.31 -5.35 24.17
CA ASP A 75 -21.03 -6.80 24.09
C ASP A 75 -20.01 -7.18 23.00
N SER A 76 -19.59 -6.22 22.18
CA SER A 76 -18.69 -6.45 21.04
C SER A 76 -17.84 -5.22 20.73
N TRP A 77 -16.74 -5.45 20.02
CA TRP A 77 -15.96 -4.40 19.36
C TRP A 77 -16.26 -4.42 17.87
N ALA A 78 -16.61 -3.28 17.29
CA ALA A 78 -16.71 -3.14 15.84
C ALA A 78 -15.41 -2.55 15.28
N PHE A 79 -14.81 -3.24 14.30
CA PHE A 79 -13.56 -2.87 13.68
C PHE A 79 -13.81 -2.31 12.28
N CYS A 80 -13.30 -1.10 12.04
CA CYS A 80 -13.29 -0.40 10.76
C CYS A 80 -11.84 -0.08 10.37
N LEU A 81 -11.00 -1.13 10.32
CA LEU A 81 -9.57 -0.94 10.12
C LEU A 81 -9.28 -0.43 8.72
N GLN A 82 -8.48 0.62 8.63
CA GLN A 82 -7.98 1.10 7.35
C GLN A 82 -6.48 1.13 7.22
N PHE A 83 -5.94 0.64 6.09
CA PHE A 83 -4.50 0.48 5.88
C PHE A 83 -3.95 1.43 4.82
N ASP A 84 -2.72 1.88 5.03
CA ASP A 84 -2.07 2.82 4.13
C ASP A 84 -1.85 2.18 2.75
N ARG A 85 -2.48 2.78 1.72
CA ARG A 85 -2.34 2.43 0.29
C ARG A 85 -2.70 1.00 -0.08
N LEU A 86 -3.45 0.31 0.77
CA LEU A 86 -4.03 -0.97 0.43
C LEU A 86 -5.54 -0.85 0.29
N SER A 87 -6.08 -1.51 -0.72
CA SER A 87 -7.49 -1.88 -0.80
C SER A 87 -7.81 -2.88 0.31
N HIS A 88 -8.73 -2.54 1.22
CA HIS A 88 -9.10 -3.39 2.36
C HIS A 88 -9.73 -4.70 1.89
N PHE A 89 -9.16 -5.81 2.32
CA PHE A 89 -9.59 -7.16 1.95
C PHE A 89 -10.77 -7.66 2.75
N VAL A 90 -10.99 -7.09 3.93
CA VAL A 90 -12.09 -7.45 4.82
C VAL A 90 -12.84 -6.15 5.14
N LEU A 91 -14.14 -6.14 4.90
CA LEU A 91 -15.02 -5.04 5.32
C LEU A 91 -15.06 -4.93 6.83
N SER A 92 -15.65 -3.85 7.33
CA SER A 92 -15.93 -3.71 8.75
C SER A 92 -16.67 -4.93 9.31
N PHE A 93 -16.28 -5.35 10.51
CA PHE A 93 -16.81 -6.55 11.18
C PHE A 93 -16.82 -6.32 12.68
N SER A 94 -17.57 -7.14 13.42
CA SER A 94 -17.64 -7.07 14.87
C SER A 94 -17.12 -8.35 15.49
N VAL A 95 -16.45 -8.25 16.64
CA VAL A 95 -15.97 -9.40 17.42
C VAL A 95 -16.61 -9.32 18.81
N PRO A 96 -17.31 -10.38 19.27
CA PRO A 96 -17.84 -10.44 20.63
C PRO A 96 -16.73 -10.30 21.68
N LYS A 97 -16.98 -9.60 22.78
CA LYS A 97 -15.97 -9.36 23.83
C LYS A 97 -15.49 -10.62 24.56
N LYS A 98 -16.27 -11.70 24.51
CA LYS A 98 -15.88 -13.02 25.03
C LYS A 98 -14.74 -13.67 24.22
N GLU A 99 -14.53 -13.23 22.98
CA GLU A 99 -13.46 -13.75 22.12
C GLU A 99 -12.16 -12.98 22.40
N GLU A 100 -11.15 -13.67 22.93
CA GLU A 100 -9.86 -13.06 23.31
C GLU A 100 -9.18 -12.33 22.14
N ILE A 101 -9.37 -12.84 20.92
CA ILE A 101 -8.79 -12.26 19.70
C ILE A 101 -9.21 -10.80 19.46
N GLY A 102 -10.40 -10.40 19.93
CA GLY A 102 -10.85 -9.02 19.86
C GLY A 102 -9.97 -8.07 20.68
N ALA A 103 -9.62 -8.45 21.90
CA ALA A 103 -8.73 -7.67 22.75
C ALA A 103 -7.31 -7.60 22.18
N GLN A 104 -6.83 -8.70 21.58
CA GLN A 104 -5.54 -8.74 20.90
C GLN A 104 -5.50 -7.77 19.69
N LEU A 105 -6.60 -7.68 18.94
CA LEU A 105 -6.75 -6.71 17.84
C LEU A 105 -6.70 -5.26 18.33
N VAL A 106 -7.45 -4.91 19.37
CA VAL A 106 -7.44 -3.55 19.94
C VAL A 106 -6.02 -3.18 20.37
N THR A 107 -5.33 -4.10 21.05
CA THR A 107 -3.93 -3.92 21.44
C THR A 107 -3.03 -3.72 20.23
N GLN A 108 -3.22 -4.50 19.17
CA GLN A 108 -2.40 -4.39 17.97
C GLN A 108 -2.68 -3.09 17.19
N VAL A 109 -3.91 -2.57 17.21
CA VAL A 109 -4.25 -1.24 16.67
C VAL A 109 -3.48 -0.16 17.44
N LEU A 110 -3.52 -0.19 18.77
CA LEU A 110 -2.75 0.71 19.63
C LEU A 110 -1.25 0.67 19.33
N LEU A 111 -0.68 -0.53 19.23
CA LEU A 111 0.73 -0.71 18.89
C LEU A 111 1.05 -0.17 17.50
N ASN A 112 0.16 -0.37 16.52
CA ASN A 112 0.34 0.14 15.17
C ASN A 112 0.37 1.67 15.15
N LEU A 113 -0.60 2.34 15.78
CA LEU A 113 -0.67 3.81 15.86
C LEU A 113 0.57 4.43 16.50
N ASN A 114 1.14 3.75 17.50
CA ASN A 114 2.34 4.22 18.21
C ASN A 114 3.66 3.82 17.53
N SER A 115 3.60 3.03 16.45
CA SER A 115 4.78 2.48 15.79
C SER A 115 5.53 3.50 14.92
N ARG A 116 6.79 3.19 14.61
CA ARG A 116 7.58 3.93 13.60
C ARG A 116 6.95 3.84 12.20
N LYS A 117 6.25 2.74 11.93
CA LYS A 117 5.55 2.45 10.67
C LYS A 117 4.41 3.46 10.43
N PHE A 118 3.56 3.69 11.44
CA PHE A 118 2.50 4.70 11.36
C PHE A 118 3.05 6.13 11.22
N LYS A 119 4.14 6.45 11.94
CA LYS A 119 4.84 7.74 11.78
C LYS A 119 5.37 7.93 10.34
N ALA A 120 5.89 6.87 9.72
CA ALA A 120 6.33 6.91 8.34
C ALA A 120 5.17 7.13 7.36
N ALA A 121 4.05 6.43 7.54
CA ALA A 121 2.83 6.63 6.75
C ALA A 121 2.32 8.09 6.88
N ALA A 122 2.25 8.62 8.10
CA ALA A 122 1.84 10.00 8.34
C ALA A 122 2.79 11.01 7.69
N ALA A 123 4.11 10.80 7.78
CA ALA A 123 5.10 11.64 7.13
C ALA A 123 4.99 11.59 5.59
N LEU A 124 4.70 10.42 5.04
CA LEU A 124 4.46 10.21 3.62
C LEU A 124 3.22 10.96 3.14
N ARG A 125 2.10 10.89 3.87
CA ARG A 125 0.88 11.68 3.55
C ARG A 125 1.10 13.17 3.65
N ARG A 126 1.85 13.63 4.64
CA ARG A 126 2.26 15.04 4.74
C ARG A 126 3.10 15.45 3.55
N LEU A 127 4.03 14.61 3.11
CA LEU A 127 4.87 14.88 1.93
C LEU A 127 4.02 15.02 0.67
N GLU A 128 3.10 14.07 0.43
CA GLU A 128 2.17 14.07 -0.72
C GLU A 128 1.24 15.28 -0.73
N ARG A 129 0.68 15.66 0.42
CA ARG A 129 -0.25 16.80 0.54
C ARG A 129 0.46 18.14 0.65
N SER A 130 1.78 18.16 0.81
CA SER A 130 2.49 19.41 1.04
C SER A 130 2.53 20.26 -0.23
N ARG A 131 2.04 21.51 -0.12
CA ARG A 131 2.33 22.57 -1.09
C ARG A 131 3.83 22.74 -1.33
N ARG A 132 4.67 22.31 -0.38
CA ARG A 132 6.13 22.31 -0.50
C ARG A 132 6.62 21.33 -1.56
N LEU A 133 6.04 20.13 -1.67
CA LEU A 133 6.40 19.20 -2.74
C LEU A 133 5.99 19.78 -4.10
N GLN A 134 4.77 20.32 -4.20
CA GLN A 134 4.30 21.00 -5.40
C GLN A 134 5.24 22.15 -5.78
N ARG A 135 5.55 23.07 -4.85
CA ARG A 135 6.50 24.17 -5.08
C ARG A 135 7.89 23.69 -5.48
N LEU A 136 8.38 22.59 -4.91
CA LEU A 136 9.67 22.02 -5.30
C LEU A 136 9.62 21.44 -6.71
N HIS A 137 8.50 20.84 -7.12
CA HIS A 137 8.26 20.45 -8.51
C HIS A 137 8.19 21.67 -9.42
N ASP A 138 7.45 22.70 -9.04
CA ASP A 138 7.28 23.93 -9.83
C ASP A 138 8.64 24.64 -10.01
N GLN A 139 9.43 24.81 -8.94
CA GLN A 139 10.78 25.40 -9.00
C GLN A 139 11.74 24.59 -9.88
N MET A 140 11.67 23.26 -9.78
CA MET A 140 12.46 22.35 -10.61
C MET A 140 12.07 22.49 -12.09
N GLN A 141 10.76 22.55 -12.37
CA GLN A 141 10.23 22.74 -13.72
C GLN A 141 10.57 24.12 -14.28
N GLU A 142 10.44 25.19 -13.50
CA GLU A 142 10.84 26.55 -13.88
C GLU A 142 12.31 26.62 -14.30
N ARG A 143 13.18 25.98 -13.51
CA ARG A 143 14.62 25.94 -13.80
C ARG A 143 14.94 25.14 -15.06
N GLY A 144 14.37 23.94 -15.21
CA GLY A 144 14.53 23.15 -16.43
C GLY A 144 13.97 23.87 -17.67
N ASN A 145 12.83 24.56 -17.53
CA ASN A 145 12.23 25.35 -18.60
C ASN A 145 13.05 26.60 -18.94
N ALA A 146 13.67 27.24 -17.96
CA ALA A 146 14.58 28.36 -18.20
C ALA A 146 15.82 27.90 -18.99
N ALA A 147 16.43 26.76 -18.60
CA ALA A 147 17.57 26.17 -19.33
C ALA A 147 17.18 25.79 -20.77
N ARG A 148 16.02 25.13 -20.94
CA ARG A 148 15.47 24.79 -22.25
C ARG A 148 15.26 26.03 -23.12
N ARG A 149 14.61 27.08 -22.60
CA ARG A 149 14.39 28.34 -23.34
C ARG A 149 15.70 29.02 -23.72
N ALA A 150 16.66 29.08 -22.81
CA ALA A 150 17.98 29.65 -23.08
C ALA A 150 18.69 28.90 -24.22
N TYR A 151 18.67 27.56 -24.18
CA TYR A 151 19.25 26.73 -25.23
C TYR A 151 18.56 26.96 -26.58
N LEU A 152 17.22 26.90 -26.63
CA LEU A 152 16.46 27.14 -27.86
C LEU A 152 16.74 28.54 -28.42
N SER A 153 16.76 29.57 -27.57
CA SER A 153 17.02 30.96 -28.01
C SER A 153 18.43 31.16 -28.58
N ALA A 154 19.41 30.36 -28.15
CA ALA A 154 20.79 30.46 -28.62
C ALA A 154 21.05 29.65 -29.91
N HIS A 155 20.22 28.65 -30.21
CA HIS A 155 20.49 27.68 -31.26
C HIS A 155 19.46 27.67 -32.39
N LEU A 156 18.21 28.11 -32.15
CA LEU A 156 17.21 28.28 -33.21
C LEU A 156 17.48 29.54 -34.05
N ARG A 157 17.39 29.40 -35.37
CA ARG A 157 17.68 30.40 -36.40
C ARG A 157 16.61 30.35 -37.50
N GLY A 158 16.29 31.50 -38.09
CA GLY A 158 15.38 31.51 -39.24
C GLY A 158 15.95 30.73 -40.44
N GLY A 159 15.17 29.82 -41.01
CA GLY A 159 15.52 29.08 -42.25
C GLY A 159 15.99 27.64 -42.06
N GLU A 160 15.90 27.09 -40.85
CA GLU A 160 16.29 25.70 -40.55
C GLU A 160 15.37 24.69 -41.24
N THR A 161 15.95 23.55 -41.62
CA THR A 161 15.15 22.38 -41.99
C THR A 161 14.48 21.77 -40.77
N ARG A 162 13.43 20.98 -41.00
CA ARG A 162 12.71 20.28 -39.93
C ARG A 162 13.63 19.36 -39.09
N ALA A 163 14.61 18.72 -39.72
CA ALA A 163 15.53 17.81 -39.04
C ALA A 163 16.52 18.55 -38.12
N GLU A 164 17.03 19.69 -38.59
CA GLU A 164 17.93 20.55 -37.80
C GLU A 164 17.21 21.15 -36.59
N ALA A 165 15.98 21.64 -36.79
CA ALA A 165 15.15 22.14 -35.70
C ALA A 165 14.90 21.02 -34.66
N GLN A 166 14.61 19.80 -35.09
CA GLN A 166 14.37 18.67 -34.18
C GLN A 166 15.61 18.36 -33.31
N ALA A 167 16.81 18.33 -33.89
CA ALA A 167 18.04 18.10 -33.14
C ALA A 167 18.29 19.17 -32.06
N VAL A 168 17.93 20.42 -32.35
CA VAL A 168 17.99 21.53 -31.37
C VAL A 168 16.98 21.33 -30.25
N TYR A 169 15.75 20.89 -30.55
CA TYR A 169 14.76 20.55 -29.52
C TYR A 169 15.21 19.39 -28.62
N ASP A 170 15.76 18.33 -29.20
CA ASP A 170 16.25 17.17 -28.45
C ASP A 170 17.38 17.57 -27.48
N GLY A 171 18.30 18.44 -27.91
CA GLY A 171 19.35 18.99 -27.04
C GLY A 171 18.80 19.86 -25.90
N ALA A 172 17.75 20.62 -26.17
CA ALA A 172 17.10 21.44 -25.15
C ALA A 172 16.37 20.59 -24.09
N ASP A 173 15.77 19.46 -24.51
CA ASP A 173 15.13 18.51 -23.62
C ASP A 173 16.15 17.71 -22.79
N ALA A 174 17.31 17.36 -23.35
CA ALA A 174 18.40 16.75 -22.60
C ALA A 174 18.89 17.66 -21.45
N LEU A 175 19.02 18.97 -21.71
CA LEU A 175 19.36 19.97 -20.70
C LEU A 175 18.28 20.14 -19.63
N HIS A 176 16.99 20.13 -20.02
CA HIS A 176 15.89 20.12 -19.06
C HIS A 176 15.97 18.89 -18.14
N GLU A 177 16.16 17.70 -18.70
CA GLU A 177 16.22 16.47 -17.91
C GLU A 177 17.46 16.48 -16.98
N GLN A 178 18.61 16.95 -17.45
CA GLN A 178 19.81 17.10 -16.61
C GLN A 178 19.56 17.98 -15.38
N GLU A 179 18.88 19.12 -15.56
CA GLU A 179 18.58 20.07 -14.47
C GLU A 179 17.53 19.52 -13.48
N THR A 180 16.64 18.62 -13.93
CA THR A 180 15.56 18.09 -13.08
C THR A 180 15.84 16.70 -12.48
N ALA A 181 16.73 15.91 -13.08
CA ALA A 181 16.95 14.50 -12.74
C ALA A 181 17.42 14.28 -11.30
N ALA A 182 18.44 15.02 -10.84
CA ALA A 182 18.99 14.85 -9.49
C ALA A 182 17.94 15.11 -8.39
N ARG A 183 17.09 16.12 -8.60
CA ARG A 183 16.04 16.49 -7.64
C ARG A 183 14.88 15.51 -7.66
N ARG A 184 14.48 15.05 -8.85
CA ARG A 184 13.50 13.97 -9.04
C ARG A 184 13.94 12.69 -8.31
N ALA A 185 15.19 12.26 -8.54
CA ALA A 185 15.77 11.10 -7.88
C ALA A 185 15.85 11.22 -6.35
N GLN A 186 16.08 12.42 -5.82
CA GLN A 186 16.07 12.65 -4.37
C GLN A 186 14.66 12.49 -3.77
N LEU A 187 13.64 13.08 -4.42
CA LEU A 187 12.25 12.98 -3.97
C LEU A 187 11.76 11.53 -4.06
N ASP A 188 12.07 10.84 -5.15
CA ASP A 188 11.71 9.44 -5.34
C ASP A 188 12.34 8.53 -4.30
N ARG A 189 13.64 8.70 -4.01
CA ARG A 189 14.32 7.94 -2.94
C ARG A 189 13.64 8.13 -1.59
N ARG A 190 13.32 9.38 -1.23
CA ARG A 190 12.63 9.68 0.03
C ARG A 190 11.23 9.05 0.07
N ARG A 191 10.46 9.16 -1.01
CA ARG A 191 9.12 8.57 -1.12
C ARG A 191 9.17 7.05 -0.99
N ARG A 192 10.10 6.39 -1.66
CA ARG A 192 10.32 4.93 -1.58
C ARG A 192 10.70 4.50 -0.17
N SER A 193 11.66 5.17 0.47
CA SER A 193 12.08 4.88 1.84
C SER A 193 10.92 4.98 2.84
N LEU A 194 10.11 6.04 2.75
CA LEU A 194 8.94 6.21 3.61
C LEU A 194 7.86 5.15 3.33
N THR A 195 7.64 4.80 2.06
CA THR A 195 6.69 3.74 1.67
C THR A 195 7.10 2.39 2.25
N HIS A 196 8.39 2.05 2.13
CA HIS A 196 8.96 0.84 2.71
C HIS A 196 8.83 0.82 4.23
N ALA A 197 9.06 1.95 4.90
CA ALA A 197 8.93 2.05 6.35
C ALA A 197 7.46 1.96 6.82
N ALA A 198 6.51 2.46 6.02
CA ALA A 198 5.06 2.41 6.30
C ALA A 198 4.45 1.01 6.07
N SER A 199 4.99 0.25 5.13
CA SER A 199 4.48 -1.09 4.79
C SER A 199 5.65 -2.04 4.55
N PRO A 200 6.44 -2.39 5.59
CA PRO A 200 7.62 -3.24 5.44
C PRO A 200 7.27 -4.62 4.90
N ALA A 201 6.07 -5.13 5.16
CA ALA A 201 5.64 -6.40 4.59
C ALA A 201 5.45 -6.37 3.06
N LEU A 202 5.42 -5.19 2.44
CA LEU A 202 5.28 -4.99 0.98
C LEU A 202 6.53 -4.39 0.34
N ALA A 203 7.61 -4.23 1.12
CA ALA A 203 8.85 -3.64 0.67
C ALA A 203 9.49 -4.42 -0.49
N ASP A 204 9.63 -5.73 -0.28
CA ASP A 204 10.42 -6.63 -1.13
C ASP A 204 9.56 -7.67 -1.85
N ARG A 205 8.23 -7.63 -1.65
CA ARG A 205 7.27 -8.53 -2.29
C ARG A 205 6.05 -7.78 -2.79
N GLY A 206 5.52 -8.21 -3.92
CA GLY A 206 4.29 -7.65 -4.50
C GLY A 206 3.08 -7.87 -3.59
N TYR A 207 2.08 -7.00 -3.73
CA TYR A 207 0.82 -7.06 -2.98
C TYR A 207 0.20 -8.46 -2.97
N THR A 208 0.07 -9.09 -4.14
CA THR A 208 -0.54 -10.42 -4.27
C THR A 208 0.20 -11.49 -3.48
N GLN A 209 1.54 -11.50 -3.56
CA GLN A 209 2.37 -12.44 -2.83
C GLN A 209 2.13 -12.33 -1.32
N TRP A 210 2.10 -11.09 -0.81
CA TRP A 210 1.86 -10.86 0.61
C TRP A 210 0.46 -11.29 1.05
N VAL A 211 -0.58 -11.02 0.25
CA VAL A 211 -1.96 -11.48 0.56
C VAL A 211 -2.03 -13.00 0.59
N ALA A 212 -1.40 -13.67 -0.38
CA ALA A 212 -1.28 -15.12 -0.41
C ALA A 212 -0.63 -15.65 0.88
N ASP A 213 0.48 -15.04 1.31
CA ASP A 213 1.16 -15.42 2.54
C ASP A 213 0.24 -15.33 3.77
N VAL A 214 -0.61 -14.29 3.86
CA VAL A 214 -1.57 -14.13 4.95
C VAL A 214 -2.68 -15.19 4.87
N LEU A 215 -3.27 -15.39 3.69
CA LEU A 215 -4.32 -16.40 3.48
C LEU A 215 -3.82 -17.81 3.83
N CYS A 216 -2.61 -18.17 3.40
CA CYS A 216 -2.00 -19.47 3.70
C CYS A 216 -1.72 -19.69 5.19
N ARG A 217 -1.64 -18.63 6.01
CA ARG A 217 -1.56 -18.74 7.47
C ARG A 217 -2.93 -18.83 8.14
N VAL A 218 -3.91 -18.07 7.66
CA VAL A 218 -5.22 -17.92 8.31
C VAL A 218 -6.19 -19.04 7.96
N LEU A 219 -6.31 -19.40 6.68
CA LEU A 219 -7.33 -20.35 6.22
C LEU A 219 -7.14 -21.79 6.76
N PRO A 220 -5.92 -22.33 6.88
CA PRO A 220 -5.74 -23.64 7.50
C PRO A 220 -6.18 -23.70 8.97
N LEU A 221 -5.99 -22.61 9.72
CA LEU A 221 -6.40 -22.53 11.14
C LEU A 221 -7.92 -22.61 11.30
N GLN A 222 -8.68 -22.02 10.38
CA GLN A 222 -10.14 -22.08 10.41
C GLN A 222 -10.64 -23.53 10.27
N ARG A 223 -10.10 -24.32 9.32
CA ARG A 223 -10.51 -25.72 9.15
C ARG A 223 -10.21 -26.57 10.38
N ALA A 224 -9.09 -26.30 11.06
CA ALA A 224 -8.75 -27.00 12.30
C ALA A 224 -9.73 -26.68 13.43
N LEU A 225 -10.26 -25.45 13.49
CA LEU A 225 -11.26 -25.04 14.48
C LEU A 225 -12.66 -25.59 14.18
N GLU A 226 -13.01 -25.83 12.92
CA GLU A 226 -14.30 -26.44 12.53
C GLU A 226 -14.31 -27.97 12.70
N ALA A 227 -13.14 -28.60 12.73
CA ALA A 227 -12.99 -30.05 12.93
C ALA A 227 -12.86 -30.46 14.40
N ALA A 228 -12.76 -29.50 15.33
CA ALA A 228 -12.59 -29.70 16.77
C ALA A 228 -13.90 -29.43 17.52
#